data_AF-A0A8C6DF24-F1
#
_entry.id   AF-A0A8C6DF24-F1
#
_cell.length_a   1.000
_cell.length_b   1.000
_cell.length_c   1.000
_cell.angle_alpha   90.00
_cell.angle_beta   90.00
_cell.angle_gamma   90.00
#
_symmetry.space_group_name_H-M   'P 1'
#
loop_
_entity.id
_entity.type
_entity.pdbx_description
1 polymer ?
#
loop_
_entity_poly.entity_id
_entity_poly.type
_entity_poly.pdbx_seq_one_letter_code
_entity_poly.pdbx_strand_id
1 'polypeptide(L)'
;MESIFHEKQEGSLCAQHCLNNLLQGEYFSPVELSSIAHQLDEEERMRMAEGGVTSEDYRTFLQQPSGNMDDSGFFSIQCCSGYQFTLAHCDHSLFVYTHPWLTCCFVGYLGG
;
A
#
# COMPACT_ATOMS: atom_id res chain seq x y z
N MET A 1 -21.92 7.44 -23.54
CA MET A 1 -21.63 6.31 -22.63
C MET A 1 -20.35 6.69 -21.92
N GLU A 2 -20.42 6.95 -20.62
CA GLU A 2 -19.20 7.19 -19.84
C GLU A 2 -18.37 5.90 -19.88
N SER A 3 -17.13 6.01 -20.35
CA SER A 3 -16.21 4.87 -20.41
C SER A 3 -15.70 4.60 -18.99
N ILE A 4 -15.96 3.41 -18.47
CA ILE A 4 -15.36 2.93 -17.21
C ILE A 4 -13.90 2.62 -17.48
N PHE A 5 -13.01 3.18 -16.65
CA PHE A 5 -11.59 2.87 -16.71
C PHE A 5 -11.35 1.50 -16.05
N HIS A 6 -10.69 0.60 -16.78
CA HIS A 6 -10.27 -0.71 -16.30
C HIS A 6 -8.88 -1.04 -16.82
N GLU A 7 -7.90 -0.95 -15.95
CA GLU A 7 -6.55 -1.48 -16.10
C GLU A 7 -6.54 -2.96 -15.72
N LYS A 8 -6.19 -3.81 -16.67
CA LYS A 8 -6.06 -5.25 -16.44
C LYS A 8 -4.78 -5.52 -15.66
N GLN A 9 -4.86 -6.43 -14.70
CA GLN A 9 -3.68 -6.84 -13.96
C GLN A 9 -2.71 -7.62 -14.84
N GLU A 10 -1.45 -7.17 -14.87
CA GLU A 10 -0.33 -7.87 -15.48
C GLU A 10 0.72 -8.19 -14.40
N GLY A 11 1.09 -9.47 -14.27
CA GLY A 11 1.99 -9.93 -13.22
C GLY A 11 1.39 -9.84 -11.81
N SER A 12 2.25 -9.70 -10.80
CA SER A 12 1.87 -9.68 -9.37
C SER A 12 1.57 -8.28 -8.82
N LEU A 13 1.37 -7.27 -9.68
CA LEU A 13 1.22 -5.85 -9.31
C LEU A 13 -0.21 -5.50 -8.87
N CYS A 14 -0.83 -6.32 -8.02
CA CYS A 14 -2.24 -6.18 -7.65
C CYS A 14 -2.59 -4.83 -7.02
N ALA A 15 -1.67 -4.23 -6.24
CA ALA A 15 -1.90 -2.94 -5.59
C ALA A 15 -2.05 -1.79 -6.59
N GLN A 16 -1.19 -1.74 -7.63
CA GLN A 16 -1.29 -0.73 -8.69
C GLN A 16 -2.64 -0.79 -9.38
N HIS A 17 -2.97 -1.96 -9.93
CA HIS A 17 -4.18 -2.11 -10.74
C HIS A 17 -5.44 -1.93 -9.88
N CYS A 18 -5.41 -2.32 -8.60
CA CYS A 18 -6.49 -2.04 -7.67
C CYS A 18 -6.71 -0.52 -7.50
N LEU A 19 -5.64 0.24 -7.21
CA LEU A 19 -5.74 1.67 -6.96
C LEU A 19 -6.13 2.45 -8.23
N ASN A 20 -5.56 2.12 -9.37
CA ASN A 20 -5.86 2.79 -10.65
C ASN A 20 -7.28 2.51 -11.12
N ASN A 21 -7.77 1.26 -10.94
CA ASN A 21 -9.16 0.93 -11.19
C ASN A 21 -10.11 1.64 -10.22
N LEU A 22 -9.74 1.74 -8.94
CA LEU A 22 -10.56 2.43 -7.95
C LEU A 22 -10.68 3.93 -8.26
N LEU A 23 -9.57 4.57 -8.61
CA LEU A 23 -9.51 6.00 -8.94
C LEU A 23 -9.94 6.31 -10.38
N GLN A 24 -10.27 5.29 -11.16
CA GLN A 24 -10.68 5.40 -12.56
C GLN A 24 -9.65 6.15 -13.43
N GLY A 25 -8.36 5.85 -13.24
CA GLY A 25 -7.27 6.41 -14.05
C GLY A 25 -5.89 5.85 -13.67
N GLU A 26 -4.88 6.11 -14.50
CA GLU A 26 -3.48 5.69 -14.30
C GLU A 26 -2.76 6.65 -13.34
N TYR A 27 -3.06 6.54 -12.04
CA TYR A 27 -2.49 7.41 -11.01
C TYR A 27 -1.18 6.88 -10.41
N PHE A 28 -1.01 5.56 -10.40
CA PHE A 28 0.10 4.89 -9.75
C PHE A 28 0.84 3.97 -10.71
N SER A 29 2.16 3.98 -10.58
CA SER A 29 3.08 3.03 -11.20
C SER A 29 3.74 2.12 -10.16
N PRO A 30 4.34 0.99 -10.55
CA PRO A 30 5.08 0.11 -9.63
C PRO A 30 6.21 0.84 -8.91
N VAL A 31 6.85 1.79 -9.60
CA VAL A 31 7.99 2.56 -9.09
C VAL A 31 7.55 3.51 -8.00
N GLU A 32 6.40 4.16 -8.19
CA GLU A 32 5.80 5.01 -7.16
C GLU A 32 5.44 4.17 -5.94
N LEU A 33 4.73 3.06 -6.12
CA LEU A 33 4.37 2.11 -5.05
C LEU A 33 5.59 1.60 -4.26
N SER A 34 6.68 1.28 -4.95
CA SER A 34 7.94 0.90 -4.31
C SER A 34 8.54 2.03 -3.48
N SER A 35 8.47 3.27 -3.97
CA SER A 35 8.97 4.44 -3.24
C SER A 35 8.18 4.67 -1.94
N ILE A 36 6.88 4.42 -1.93
CA ILE A 36 6.04 4.52 -0.72
C ILE A 36 6.32 3.38 0.23
N ALA A 37 6.47 2.15 -0.27
CA ALA A 37 6.85 1.01 0.56
C ALA A 37 8.13 1.31 1.34
N HIS A 38 9.15 1.85 0.65
CA HIS A 38 10.39 2.29 1.29
C HIS A 38 10.21 3.43 2.30
N GLN A 39 9.32 4.38 2.04
CA GLN A 39 9.01 5.45 3.00
C GLN A 39 8.34 4.87 4.26
N LEU A 40 7.41 3.94 4.10
CA LEU A 40 6.76 3.27 5.23
C LEU A 40 7.75 2.43 6.04
N ASP A 41 8.66 1.69 5.39
CA ASP A 41 9.72 0.95 6.07
C ASP A 41 10.63 1.89 6.88
N GLU A 42 10.95 3.06 6.33
CA GLU A 42 11.75 4.08 7.00
C GLU A 42 11.02 4.68 8.21
N GLU A 43 9.73 4.99 8.07
CA GLU A 43 8.90 5.47 9.18
C GLU A 43 8.78 4.43 10.29
N GLU A 44 8.59 3.16 9.95
CA GLU A 44 8.58 2.05 10.89
C GLU A 44 9.94 1.93 11.59
N ARG A 45 11.05 2.06 10.85
CA ARG A 45 12.40 2.06 11.42
C ARG A 45 12.61 3.20 12.41
N MET A 46 12.16 4.41 12.06
CA MET A 46 12.29 5.59 12.92
C MET A 46 11.49 5.42 14.21
N ARG A 47 10.27 4.88 14.14
CA ARG A 47 9.46 4.56 15.33
C ARG A 47 10.10 3.49 16.21
N MET A 48 10.70 2.46 15.60
CA MET A 48 11.44 1.44 16.36
C MET A 48 12.68 2.02 17.04
N ALA A 49 13.34 3.01 16.42
CA ALA A 49 14.47 3.72 17.02
C ALA A 49 14.10 4.52 18.27
N GLU A 50 12.85 4.98 18.39
CA GLU A 50 12.34 5.64 19.62
C GLU A 50 12.32 4.68 20.82
N GLY A 51 12.13 3.37 20.59
CA GLY A 51 12.26 2.32 21.60
C GLY A 51 13.69 2.01 22.03
N GLY A 52 14.68 2.67 21.42
CA GLY A 52 16.10 2.53 21.69
C GLY A 52 16.84 1.78 20.59
N VAL A 53 17.76 2.48 19.91
CA VAL A 53 18.58 1.95 18.80
C VAL A 53 19.56 0.83 19.19
N THR A 54 19.79 0.62 20.49
CA THR A 54 20.64 -0.47 21.00
C THR A 54 19.84 -1.68 21.45
N SER A 55 18.50 -1.63 21.38
CA SER A 55 17.63 -2.74 21.76
C SER A 55 17.81 -3.93 20.83
N GLU A 56 17.57 -5.13 21.35
CA GLU A 56 17.56 -6.36 20.55
C GLU A 56 16.46 -6.33 19.49
N ASP A 57 15.32 -5.72 19.81
CA ASP A 57 14.18 -5.54 18.90
C ASP A 57 14.55 -4.68 17.69
N TYR A 58 15.25 -3.55 17.90
CA TYR A 58 15.72 -2.70 16.80
C TYR A 58 16.73 -3.42 15.90
N ARG A 59 17.66 -4.18 16.50
CA ARG A 59 18.65 -4.95 15.74
C ARG A 59 18.01 -6.08 14.93
N THR A 60 16.98 -6.72 15.48
CA THR A 60 16.21 -7.76 14.79
C THR A 60 15.42 -7.16 13.65
N PHE A 61 14.77 -6.01 13.87
CA PHE A 61 14.04 -5.27 12.84
C PHE A 61 14.94 -4.88 11.65
N LEU A 62 16.17 -4.41 11.90
CA LEU A 62 17.13 -4.07 10.84
C LEU A 62 17.56 -5.26 9.96
N GLN A 63 17.42 -6.49 10.45
CA GLN A 63 17.75 -7.70 9.68
C GLN A 63 16.57 -8.23 8.89
N GLN A 64 15.35 -7.76 9.17
CA GLN A 64 14.17 -8.18 8.45
C GLN A 64 14.09 -7.50 7.09
N PRO A 65 13.65 -8.22 6.04
CA PRO A 65 13.32 -7.59 4.78
C PRO A 65 12.13 -6.64 4.96
N SER A 66 11.94 -5.74 3.99
CA SER A 66 10.78 -4.87 3.91
C SER A 66 9.49 -5.67 4.10
N GLY A 67 8.63 -5.21 5.02
CA GLY A 67 7.29 -5.76 5.20
C GLY A 67 6.28 -5.16 4.21
N ASN A 68 6.65 -4.05 3.56
CA ASN A 68 5.75 -3.26 2.73
C ASN A 68 5.82 -3.61 1.24
N MET A 69 6.92 -4.21 0.80
CA MET A 69 7.15 -4.68 -0.56
C MET A 69 7.99 -5.96 -0.54
N ASP A 70 7.62 -6.94 -1.37
CA ASP A 70 8.43 -8.13 -1.64
C ASP A 70 9.05 -8.12 -3.05
N ASP A 71 10.06 -8.96 -3.28
CA ASP A 71 10.75 -9.09 -4.57
C ASP A 71 9.86 -9.68 -5.68
N SER A 72 8.69 -10.22 -5.33
CA SER A 72 7.70 -10.76 -6.27
C SER A 72 6.76 -9.68 -6.82
N GLY A 73 6.75 -8.48 -6.23
CA GLY A 73 5.88 -7.37 -6.61
C GLY A 73 4.58 -7.25 -5.79
N PHE A 74 4.47 -7.95 -4.65
CA PHE A 74 3.40 -7.77 -3.69
C PHE A 74 3.67 -6.56 -2.79
N PHE A 75 2.61 -5.79 -2.54
CA PHE A 75 2.65 -4.65 -1.64
C PHE A 75 1.74 -4.90 -0.44
N SER A 76 2.15 -4.41 0.73
CA SER A 76 1.32 -4.44 1.93
C SER A 76 0.08 -3.56 1.77
N ILE A 77 -0.93 -3.81 2.58
CA ILE A 77 -2.10 -2.92 2.67
C ILE A 77 -1.71 -1.51 3.10
N GLN A 78 -0.62 -1.37 3.86
CA GLN A 78 -0.11 -0.08 4.31
C GLN A 78 0.34 0.77 3.14
N CYS A 79 0.90 0.18 2.06
CA CYS A 79 1.23 0.92 0.84
C CYS A 79 -0.01 1.51 0.17
N CYS A 80 -1.13 0.77 0.18
CA CYS A 80 -2.40 1.24 -0.36
C CYS A 80 -3.06 2.32 0.52
N SER A 81 -2.85 2.28 1.83
CA SER A 81 -3.41 3.25 2.78
C SER A 81 -2.47 4.43 3.10
N GLY A 82 -1.17 4.30 2.83
CA GLY A 82 -0.13 5.30 3.10
C GLY A 82 -0.29 6.53 2.22
N TYR A 83 -0.89 6.35 1.04
CA TYR A 83 -1.72 7.38 0.45
C TYR A 83 -3.04 7.48 1.23
N GLN A 84 -2.94 8.10 2.41
CA GLN A 84 -4.02 8.94 2.87
C GLN A 84 -4.37 9.82 1.66
N PHE A 85 -5.65 9.83 1.30
CA PHE A 85 -6.37 10.67 0.34
C PHE A 85 -6.00 12.18 0.41
N THR A 86 -4.72 12.54 0.32
CA THR A 86 -4.17 13.89 0.47
C THR A 86 -4.44 14.74 -0.77
N LEU A 87 -4.90 14.11 -1.86
CA LEU A 87 -5.43 14.75 -3.06
C LEU A 87 -6.94 14.51 -3.26
N ALA A 88 -7.68 14.23 -2.18
CA ALA A 88 -9.10 14.57 -2.12
C ALA A 88 -9.31 15.82 -1.26
N HIS A 89 -8.52 16.87 -1.51
CA HIS A 89 -9.07 18.23 -1.44
C HIS A 89 -10.03 18.41 -2.62
N CYS A 90 -11.11 17.61 -2.65
CA CYS A 90 -12.33 18.05 -3.30
C CYS A 90 -12.95 19.05 -2.32
N ASP A 91 -13.15 20.27 -2.81
CA ASP A 91 -13.89 21.34 -2.16
C ASP A 91 -14.98 20.83 -1.21
N HIS A 92 -14.82 21.17 0.06
CA HIS A 92 -15.91 21.46 0.98
C HIS A 92 -17.02 20.39 1.12
N SER A 93 -16.72 19.19 1.62
CA SER A 93 -17.63 18.40 2.49
C SER A 93 -16.97 17.10 2.97
N LEU A 94 -16.84 16.96 4.28
CA LEU A 94 -16.44 15.72 4.95
C LEU A 94 -17.34 14.54 4.53
N PHE A 95 -16.79 13.59 3.79
CA PHE A 95 -17.33 12.23 3.72
C PHE A 95 -16.18 11.24 3.88
N VAL A 96 -16.04 10.72 5.10
CA VAL A 96 -15.25 9.52 5.38
C VAL A 96 -16.02 8.36 4.77
N TYR A 97 -15.75 8.02 3.50
CA TYR A 97 -16.25 6.77 2.92
C TYR A 97 -15.34 5.63 3.40
N THR A 98 -15.68 5.04 4.55
CA THR A 98 -15.31 3.65 4.82
C THR A 98 -16.12 2.76 3.86
N HIS A 99 -15.64 2.57 2.64
CA HIS A 99 -16.30 1.70 1.67
C HIS A 99 -16.00 0.22 1.99
N PRO A 100 -17.02 -0.67 2.07
CA PRO A 100 -16.88 -2.07 2.48
C PRO A 100 -16.17 -3.01 1.46
N TRP A 101 -15.55 -2.46 0.41
CA TRP A 101 -14.90 -3.24 -0.64
C TRP A 101 -13.45 -3.67 -0.33
N LEU A 102 -12.90 -3.24 0.82
CA LEU A 102 -11.60 -3.70 1.35
C LEU A 102 -11.55 -5.20 1.70
N THR A 103 -12.67 -5.93 1.58
CA THR A 103 -12.75 -7.37 1.87
C THR A 103 -12.26 -8.27 0.72
N CYS A 104 -11.89 -7.72 -0.47
CA CYS A 104 -11.58 -8.55 -1.63
C CYS A 104 -10.13 -9.08 -1.74
N CYS A 105 -9.20 -8.66 -0.88
CA CYS A 105 -7.82 -9.20 -0.90
C CYS A 105 -7.61 -10.46 -0.06
N PHE A 106 -8.66 -11.05 0.53
CA PHE A 106 -8.55 -12.27 1.34
C PHE A 106 -9.28 -13.47 0.70
N VAL A 107 -8.88 -13.87 -0.51
CA VAL A 107 -9.12 -15.25 -0.96
C VAL A 107 -7.86 -15.75 -1.64
N GLY A 108 -7.13 -16.62 -0.95
CA GLY A 108 -6.19 -17.51 -1.62
C GLY A 108 -4.90 -17.85 -0.89
N TYR A 109 -4.93 -18.20 0.41
CA TYR A 109 -3.97 -19.18 0.93
C TYR A 109 -4.51 -19.80 2.23
N LEU A 110 -5.21 -20.92 2.08
CA LEU A 110 -5.23 -22.03 3.04
C LEU A 110 -5.70 -23.25 2.24
N GLY A 111 -4.74 -23.91 1.61
CA GLY A 111 -4.90 -25.30 1.19
C GLY A 111 -4.67 -26.22 2.39
N GLY A 112 -5.40 -27.34 2.42
CA GLY A 112 -5.22 -28.44 3.38
C GLY A 112 -6.46 -28.74 4.19
#